data_AF-A0A5F0J9S5-F1
#
_entry.id   AF-A0A5F0J9S5-F1
#
_cell.length_a   1.000
_cell.length_b   1.000
_cell.length_c   1.000
_cell.angle_alpha   90.00
_cell.angle_beta   90.00
_cell.angle_gamma   90.00
#
_symmetry.space_group_name_H-M   'P 1'
#
loop_
_entity.id
_entity.type
_entity.pdbx_description
1 polymer ?
#
loop_
_entity_poly.entity_id
_entity_poly.type
_entity_poly.pdbx_seq_one_letter_code
_entity_poly.pdbx_strand_id
1 'polypeptide(L)'
;MSVPTYDQFIEPILRFLATKPDGAPARDAHEAAAKMLHLSAEQREELIASGQATYKNRAGWAHDRLKRAGFSSSAKRGYWKLTDAGVAYAKDHPAPIPTDEVEHLAIGYMNVKLKVAPDAAPLDDERPVEPDITSATASPDDRLEQALQELRDATAVDLLDNLLQVSPNRFEVIVLDVLHRLGYGASRNDLQRVGGSGDAGIDGIISHDKLGLEKVYVQAKRWQNTVGRPELQAFYGALAGQKAKRGVFITTSGFTAHAIDFAKSVEGIVLVNGTRLVHLMMDHEVGVTSRLLRLPALDRDYFDEE
;
A
#
# COMPACT_ATOMS: atom_id res chain seq x y z
N MET A 1 17.61 -12.94 -26.00
CA MET A 1 16.45 -12.03 -26.15
C MET A 1 15.96 -11.69 -24.77
N SER A 2 15.67 -10.42 -24.48
CA SER A 2 15.12 -10.01 -23.18
C SER A 2 13.71 -10.57 -23.00
N VAL A 3 13.26 -10.66 -21.74
CA VAL A 3 11.84 -10.94 -21.46
C VAL A 3 10.95 -9.89 -22.17
N PRO A 4 9.73 -10.23 -22.64
CA PRO A 4 8.71 -9.30 -23.18
C PRO A 4 8.27 -8.23 -22.17
N THR A 5 7.92 -7.02 -22.60
CA THR A 5 7.51 -5.92 -21.69
C THR A 5 6.21 -6.24 -20.94
N TYR A 6 5.92 -5.54 -19.83
CA TYR A 6 4.84 -5.93 -18.93
C TYR A 6 3.44 -5.83 -19.56
N ASP A 7 3.23 -4.88 -20.45
CA ASP A 7 2.01 -4.69 -21.23
C ASP A 7 1.65 -5.94 -22.05
N GLN A 8 2.66 -6.64 -22.57
CA GLN A 8 2.49 -7.89 -23.31
C GLN A 8 2.01 -9.05 -22.41
N PHE A 9 2.08 -8.92 -21.07
CA PHE A 9 1.52 -9.89 -20.13
C PHE A 9 0.04 -9.63 -19.79
N ILE A 10 -0.54 -8.47 -20.14
CA ILE A 10 -1.94 -8.11 -19.83
C ILE A 10 -2.90 -9.11 -20.48
N GLU A 11 -2.77 -9.31 -21.78
CA GLU A 11 -3.63 -10.20 -22.57
C GLU A 11 -3.53 -11.68 -22.08
N PRO A 12 -2.34 -12.29 -21.96
CA PRO A 12 -2.23 -13.66 -21.46
C PRO A 12 -2.84 -13.88 -20.06
N ILE A 13 -2.70 -12.91 -19.16
CA ILE A 13 -3.28 -13.01 -17.81
C ILE A 13 -4.80 -12.91 -17.86
N LEU A 14 -5.34 -11.94 -18.62
CA LEU A 14 -6.79 -11.81 -18.80
C LEU A 14 -7.40 -13.12 -19.32
N ARG A 15 -6.81 -13.70 -20.38
CA ARG A 15 -7.29 -14.97 -20.97
C ARG A 15 -7.21 -16.13 -20.02
N PHE A 16 -6.09 -16.27 -19.31
CA PHE A 16 -5.96 -17.33 -18.33
C PHE A 16 -7.03 -17.24 -17.24
N LEU A 17 -7.23 -16.05 -16.66
CA LEU A 17 -8.22 -15.85 -15.60
C LEU A 17 -9.67 -16.00 -16.11
N ALA A 18 -9.95 -15.66 -17.37
CA ALA A 18 -11.25 -15.90 -18.00
C ALA A 18 -11.62 -17.40 -18.06
N THR A 19 -10.63 -18.30 -18.13
CA THR A 19 -10.88 -19.76 -18.04
C THR A 19 -11.12 -20.26 -16.61
N LYS A 20 -10.98 -19.39 -15.59
CA LYS A 20 -11.02 -19.72 -14.16
C LYS A 20 -12.04 -18.84 -13.43
N PRO A 21 -13.34 -19.15 -13.50
CA PRO A 21 -14.40 -18.33 -12.90
C PRO A 21 -14.26 -18.14 -11.38
N ASP A 22 -13.71 -19.13 -10.68
CA ASP A 22 -13.47 -19.06 -9.24
C ASP A 22 -12.17 -18.35 -8.87
N GLY A 23 -11.34 -18.01 -9.85
CA GLY A 23 -9.99 -17.48 -9.70
C GLY A 23 -8.92 -18.57 -9.77
N ALA A 24 -7.66 -18.14 -9.69
CA ALA A 24 -6.49 -19.02 -9.77
C ALA A 24 -5.32 -18.49 -8.94
N PRO A 25 -4.40 -19.37 -8.49
CA PRO A 25 -3.16 -18.94 -7.87
C PRO A 25 -2.32 -18.06 -8.82
N ALA A 26 -1.72 -17.00 -8.30
CA ALA A 26 -0.84 -16.10 -9.05
C ALA A 26 0.30 -16.85 -9.75
N ARG A 27 0.85 -17.89 -9.09
CA ARG A 27 1.87 -18.78 -9.68
C ARG A 27 1.39 -19.40 -10.98
N ASP A 28 0.15 -19.85 -11.04
CA ASP A 28 -0.39 -20.55 -12.20
C ASP A 28 -0.67 -19.54 -13.33
N ALA A 29 -1.10 -18.32 -12.99
CA ALA A 29 -1.23 -17.22 -13.95
C ALA A 29 0.13 -16.81 -14.54
N HIS A 30 1.19 -16.73 -13.72
CA HIS A 30 2.54 -16.45 -14.19
C HIS A 30 3.02 -17.50 -15.20
N GLU A 31 2.82 -18.79 -14.89
CA GLU A 31 3.24 -19.90 -15.76
C GLU A 31 2.41 -19.96 -17.04
N ALA A 32 1.11 -19.71 -16.96
CA ALA A 32 0.24 -19.64 -18.13
C ALA A 32 0.65 -18.51 -19.07
N ALA A 33 0.92 -17.31 -18.53
CA ALA A 33 1.41 -16.19 -19.32
C ALA A 33 2.77 -16.49 -19.96
N ALA A 34 3.70 -17.08 -19.21
CA ALA A 34 5.00 -17.49 -19.75
C ALA A 34 4.89 -18.52 -20.88
N LYS A 35 3.91 -19.44 -20.79
CA LYS A 35 3.63 -20.44 -21.83
C LYS A 35 3.01 -19.80 -23.08
N MET A 36 2.05 -18.89 -22.92
CA MET A 36 1.40 -18.19 -24.02
C MET A 36 2.37 -17.25 -24.75
N LEU A 37 3.30 -16.62 -24.03
CA LEU A 37 4.34 -15.77 -24.61
C LEU A 37 5.57 -16.55 -25.10
N HIS A 38 5.53 -17.89 -25.04
CA HIS A 38 6.61 -18.77 -25.50
C HIS A 38 7.99 -18.44 -24.89
N LEU A 39 8.04 -18.10 -23.59
CA LEU A 39 9.29 -17.75 -22.92
C LEU A 39 10.25 -18.94 -22.84
N SER A 40 11.51 -18.71 -23.22
CA SER A 40 12.60 -19.68 -23.10
C SER A 40 12.98 -19.96 -21.64
N ALA A 41 13.74 -21.03 -21.39
CA ALA A 41 14.26 -21.32 -20.04
C ALA A 41 15.13 -20.17 -19.50
N GLU A 42 16.01 -19.63 -20.35
CA GLU A 42 16.86 -18.47 -20.02
C GLU A 42 16.02 -17.24 -19.62
N GLN A 43 14.95 -16.95 -20.36
CA GLN A 43 14.05 -15.83 -20.04
C GLN A 43 13.26 -16.03 -18.73
N ARG A 44 13.00 -17.28 -18.33
CA ARG A 44 12.33 -17.61 -17.06
C ARG A 44 13.27 -17.49 -15.86
N GLU A 45 14.57 -17.65 -16.09
CA GLU A 45 15.63 -17.53 -15.07
C GLU A 45 16.18 -16.11 -14.95
N GLU A 46 15.89 -15.22 -15.91
CA GLU A 46 16.25 -13.80 -15.81
C GLU A 46 15.67 -13.18 -14.52
N LEU A 47 16.54 -12.55 -13.72
CA LEU A 47 16.16 -11.92 -12.46
C LEU A 47 16.23 -10.40 -12.57
N ILE A 48 15.27 -9.73 -11.92
CA ILE A 48 15.40 -8.30 -11.63
C ILE A 48 16.36 -8.11 -10.44
N ALA A 49 16.82 -6.87 -10.23
CA ALA A 49 17.78 -6.53 -9.16
C ALA A 49 17.35 -6.95 -7.74
N SER A 50 16.06 -7.19 -7.49
CA SER A 50 15.54 -7.72 -6.21
C SER A 50 15.67 -9.24 -6.05
N GLY A 51 16.17 -9.96 -7.06
CA GLY A 51 16.27 -11.42 -7.06
C GLY A 51 14.98 -12.15 -7.46
N GLN A 52 13.90 -11.42 -7.78
CA GLN A 52 12.68 -12.02 -8.34
C GLN A 52 12.85 -12.29 -9.84
N ALA A 53 12.26 -13.38 -10.34
CA ALA A 53 12.22 -13.64 -11.79
C ALA A 53 11.47 -12.53 -12.54
N THR A 54 12.08 -12.01 -13.60
CA THR A 54 11.61 -10.87 -14.38
C THR A 54 10.20 -11.07 -14.93
N TYR A 55 9.90 -12.25 -15.49
CA TYR A 55 8.56 -12.53 -16.02
C TYR A 55 7.46 -12.55 -14.95
N LYS A 56 7.77 -13.01 -13.72
CA LYS A 56 6.82 -12.98 -12.60
C LYS A 56 6.53 -11.55 -12.15
N ASN A 57 7.56 -10.70 -12.16
CA ASN A 57 7.39 -9.28 -11.86
C ASN A 57 6.49 -8.61 -12.91
N ARG A 58 6.78 -8.82 -14.20
CA ARG A 58 6.00 -8.26 -15.31
C ARG A 58 4.55 -8.76 -15.35
N ALA A 59 4.34 -10.04 -15.04
CA ALA A 59 3.00 -10.59 -14.86
C ALA A 59 2.24 -9.94 -13.69
N GLY A 60 2.93 -9.65 -12.59
CA GLY A 60 2.35 -8.88 -11.48
C GLY A 60 1.86 -7.50 -11.90
N TRP A 61 2.66 -6.76 -12.68
CA TRP A 61 2.27 -5.45 -13.22
C TRP A 61 1.09 -5.51 -14.18
N ALA A 62 1.06 -6.50 -15.06
CA ALA A 62 -0.08 -6.73 -15.93
C ALA A 62 -1.37 -6.99 -15.14
N HIS A 63 -1.30 -7.82 -14.09
CA HIS A 63 -2.43 -8.03 -13.20
C HIS A 63 -2.83 -6.75 -12.45
N ASP A 64 -1.87 -5.95 -12.00
CA ASP A 64 -2.14 -4.65 -11.37
C ASP A 64 -2.89 -3.71 -12.33
N ARG A 65 -2.49 -3.60 -13.60
CA ARG A 65 -3.23 -2.80 -14.60
C ARG A 65 -4.66 -3.29 -14.81
N LEU A 66 -4.87 -4.60 -14.88
CA LEU A 66 -6.24 -5.17 -14.93
C LEU A 66 -7.05 -4.84 -13.66
N LYS A 67 -6.40 -4.82 -12.50
CA LYS A 67 -7.02 -4.47 -11.22
C LYS A 67 -7.44 -2.99 -11.21
N ARG A 68 -6.56 -2.11 -11.71
CA ARG A 68 -6.81 -0.66 -11.82
C ARG A 68 -7.92 -0.33 -12.83
N ALA A 69 -7.99 -1.07 -13.93
CA ALA A 69 -9.08 -0.98 -14.90
C ALA A 69 -10.41 -1.56 -14.38
N GLY A 70 -10.41 -2.18 -13.19
CA GLY A 70 -11.60 -2.79 -12.58
C GLY A 70 -11.96 -4.17 -13.14
N PHE A 71 -11.08 -4.78 -13.97
CA PHE A 71 -11.31 -6.08 -14.61
C PHE A 71 -10.84 -7.26 -13.77
N SER A 72 -9.89 -7.06 -12.84
CA SER A 72 -9.44 -8.12 -11.93
C SER A 72 -9.45 -7.70 -10.47
N SER A 73 -9.30 -8.68 -9.59
CA SER A 73 -9.24 -8.53 -8.14
C SER A 73 -8.36 -9.62 -7.52
N SER A 74 -7.85 -9.34 -6.32
CA SER A 74 -7.17 -10.32 -5.48
C SER A 74 -8.17 -10.88 -4.47
N ALA A 75 -8.82 -12.00 -4.78
CA ALA A 75 -9.83 -12.60 -3.89
C ALA A 75 -9.23 -13.01 -2.52
N LYS A 76 -7.96 -13.43 -2.53
CA LYS A 76 -7.12 -13.64 -1.35
C LYS A 76 -5.64 -13.56 -1.75
N ARG A 77 -4.73 -13.51 -0.78
CA ARG A 77 -3.28 -13.40 -1.04
C ARG A 77 -2.82 -14.46 -2.04
N GLY A 78 -2.19 -14.00 -3.14
CA GLY A 78 -1.68 -14.86 -4.20
C GLY A 78 -2.75 -15.59 -5.00
N TYR A 79 -3.99 -15.11 -4.99
CA TYR A 79 -5.11 -15.70 -5.72
C TYR A 79 -5.86 -14.60 -6.49
N TRP A 80 -5.79 -14.68 -7.81
CA TRP A 80 -6.28 -13.67 -8.75
C TRP A 80 -7.58 -14.13 -9.40
N LYS A 81 -8.49 -13.19 -9.64
CA LYS A 81 -9.80 -13.48 -10.24
C LYS A 81 -10.28 -12.29 -11.07
N LEU A 82 -10.97 -12.54 -12.18
CA LEU A 82 -11.68 -11.48 -12.90
C LEU A 82 -12.93 -11.02 -12.13
N THR A 83 -13.22 -9.73 -12.22
CA THR A 83 -14.52 -9.17 -11.82
C THR A 83 -15.57 -9.50 -12.89
N ASP A 84 -16.85 -9.27 -12.60
CA ASP A 84 -17.90 -9.44 -13.60
C ASP A 84 -17.65 -8.56 -14.85
N ALA A 85 -17.13 -7.35 -14.64
CA ALA A 85 -16.71 -6.46 -15.73
C ALA A 85 -15.55 -7.05 -16.54
N GLY A 86 -14.54 -7.64 -15.90
CA GLY A 86 -13.44 -8.29 -16.60
C GLY A 86 -13.85 -9.54 -17.37
N VAL A 87 -14.81 -10.32 -16.85
CA VAL A 87 -15.38 -11.48 -17.55
C VAL A 87 -16.17 -11.03 -18.78
N ALA A 88 -17.00 -9.98 -18.66
CA ALA A 88 -17.72 -9.39 -19.78
C ALA A 88 -16.73 -8.88 -20.85
N TYR A 89 -15.72 -8.12 -20.42
CA TYR A 89 -14.69 -7.59 -21.31
C TYR A 89 -13.96 -8.69 -22.09
N ALA A 90 -13.55 -9.77 -21.41
CA ALA A 90 -12.89 -10.91 -22.05
C ALA A 90 -13.80 -11.67 -23.03
N LYS A 91 -15.12 -11.67 -22.80
CA LYS A 91 -16.11 -12.29 -23.68
C LYS A 91 -16.39 -11.46 -24.92
N ASP A 92 -16.46 -10.13 -24.76
CA ASP A 92 -16.71 -9.19 -25.84
C ASP A 92 -15.49 -9.03 -26.78
N HIS A 93 -14.29 -9.32 -26.28
CA HIS A 93 -13.04 -9.34 -27.05
C HIS A 93 -12.49 -10.77 -27.14
N PRO A 94 -13.00 -11.66 -28.02
CA PRO A 94 -12.53 -13.05 -28.13
C PRO A 94 -11.19 -13.20 -28.86
N ALA A 95 -10.77 -12.19 -29.62
CA ALA A 95 -9.47 -12.11 -30.27
C ALA A 95 -8.43 -11.43 -29.36
N PRO A 96 -7.11 -11.56 -29.62
CA PRO A 96 -6.09 -10.82 -28.89
C PRO A 96 -6.40 -9.33 -28.84
N ILE A 97 -6.29 -8.72 -27.65
CA ILE A 97 -6.49 -7.27 -27.48
C ILE A 97 -5.50 -6.53 -28.40
N PRO A 98 -5.96 -5.59 -29.22
CA PRO A 98 -5.10 -4.82 -30.10
C PRO A 98 -4.13 -3.93 -29.29
N THR A 99 -2.96 -3.65 -29.85
CA THR A 99 -1.81 -3.07 -29.12
C THR A 99 -2.12 -1.69 -28.53
N ASP A 100 -2.92 -0.88 -29.22
CA ASP A 100 -3.41 0.42 -28.77
C ASP A 100 -4.30 0.33 -27.52
N GLU A 101 -5.14 -0.70 -27.45
CA GLU A 101 -6.00 -0.93 -26.29
C GLU A 101 -5.20 -1.50 -25.09
N VAL A 102 -4.18 -2.32 -25.35
CA VAL A 102 -3.20 -2.74 -24.33
C VAL A 102 -2.43 -1.52 -23.78
N GLU A 103 -2.00 -0.61 -24.65
CA GLU A 103 -1.30 0.62 -24.26
C GLU A 103 -2.22 1.55 -23.45
N HIS A 104 -3.49 1.67 -23.84
CA HIS A 104 -4.49 2.41 -23.08
C HIS A 104 -4.73 1.78 -21.69
N LEU A 105 -4.78 0.45 -21.57
CA LEU A 105 -4.86 -0.23 -20.27
C LEU A 105 -3.59 -0.06 -19.43
N ALA A 106 -2.44 0.03 -20.08
CA ALA A 106 -1.14 0.21 -19.45
C ALA A 106 -0.95 1.62 -18.86
N ILE A 107 -1.49 2.65 -19.52
CA ILE A 107 -1.23 4.08 -19.21
C ILE A 107 -2.47 4.79 -18.65
N GLY A 108 -3.68 4.44 -19.10
CA GLY A 108 -4.92 5.16 -18.79
C GLY A 108 -5.37 5.10 -17.32
N TYR A 109 -4.83 4.15 -16.53
CA TYR A 109 -5.23 3.92 -15.15
C TYR A 109 -4.08 4.10 -14.14
N MET A 110 -3.08 4.91 -14.46
CA MET A 110 -1.90 5.11 -13.59
C MET A 110 -2.26 5.76 -12.23
N ASN A 111 -3.34 6.53 -12.14
CA ASN A 111 -3.78 7.19 -10.91
C ASN A 111 -4.48 6.20 -9.95
N VAL A 112 -3.70 5.50 -9.13
CA VAL A 112 -4.24 4.69 -8.03
C VAL A 112 -4.44 5.57 -6.81
N LYS A 113 -5.69 5.78 -6.45
CA LYS A 113 -6.04 6.31 -5.14
C LYS A 113 -6.34 5.15 -4.20
N LEU A 114 -5.77 5.19 -3.00
CA LEU A 114 -6.19 4.33 -1.91
C LEU A 114 -7.71 4.45 -1.74
N LYS A 115 -8.40 3.31 -1.60
CA LYS A 115 -9.86 3.32 -1.40
C LYS A 115 -10.15 3.89 -0.02
N VAL A 116 -10.39 5.19 0.03
CA VAL A 116 -10.88 5.86 1.23
C VAL A 116 -12.40 5.63 1.31
N ALA A 117 -12.90 5.38 2.51
CA ALA A 117 -14.34 5.31 2.74
C ALA A 117 -15.03 6.62 2.30
N PRO A 118 -16.22 6.56 1.67
CA PRO A 118 -16.83 7.71 0.99
C PRO A 118 -17.19 8.88 1.92
N ASP A 119 -17.36 8.60 3.20
CA ASP A 119 -17.67 9.58 4.26
C ASP A 119 -16.44 9.99 5.09
N ALA A 120 -15.24 9.52 4.72
CA ALA A 120 -14.00 9.96 5.34
C ALA A 120 -13.60 11.34 4.83
N ALA A 121 -13.25 12.23 5.75
CA ALA A 121 -12.67 13.51 5.42
C ALA A 121 -11.13 13.40 5.40
N PRO A 122 -10.45 14.15 4.50
CA PRO A 122 -8.99 14.18 4.46
C PRO A 122 -8.42 14.80 5.74
N LEU A 123 -7.29 14.27 6.21
CA LEU A 123 -6.50 14.93 7.25
C LEU A 123 -5.71 16.10 6.64
N ASP A 124 -5.36 17.12 7.43
CA ASP A 124 -4.76 18.39 6.92
C ASP A 124 -3.47 18.20 6.10
N ASP A 125 -2.76 17.08 6.31
CA ASP A 125 -1.53 16.65 5.62
C ASP A 125 -1.78 15.90 4.28
N GLU A 126 -3.03 15.56 3.94
CA GLU A 126 -3.36 14.70 2.78
C GLU A 126 -3.82 15.48 1.54
N ARG A 127 -3.50 16.77 1.44
CA ARG A 127 -3.85 17.54 0.24
C ARG A 127 -3.15 16.92 -0.98
N PRO A 128 -3.89 16.39 -1.97
CA PRO A 128 -3.27 15.80 -3.14
C PRO A 128 -2.56 16.89 -3.92
N VAL A 129 -1.26 16.73 -4.11
CA VAL A 129 -0.56 17.40 -5.20
C VAL A 129 -0.98 16.63 -6.44
N GLU A 130 -1.87 17.21 -7.25
CA GLU A 130 -2.20 16.62 -8.54
C GLU A 130 -0.93 16.63 -9.40
N PRO A 131 -0.40 15.46 -9.82
CA PRO A 131 0.69 15.46 -10.77
C PRO A 131 0.15 16.02 -12.09
N ASP A 132 0.83 17.02 -12.63
CA ASP A 132 0.51 17.62 -13.92
C ASP A 132 0.93 16.64 -15.03
N ILE A 133 -0.01 15.85 -15.54
CA ILE A 133 0.27 14.72 -16.43
C ILE A 133 0.29 15.21 -17.89
N THR A 134 1.47 15.57 -18.40
CA THR A 134 1.75 15.48 -19.84
C THR A 134 3.12 14.85 -20.10
N SER A 135 3.11 13.67 -20.73
CA SER A 135 4.25 12.76 -20.89
C SER A 135 5.20 13.08 -22.05
N ALA A 136 4.96 14.13 -22.84
CA ALA A 136 5.79 14.45 -24.01
C ALA A 136 7.04 15.30 -23.67
N THR A 137 7.07 15.96 -22.51
CA THR A 137 8.15 16.89 -22.11
C THR A 137 8.85 16.53 -20.80
N ALA A 138 8.47 15.42 -20.15
CA ALA A 138 9.04 14.98 -18.88
C ALA A 138 10.49 14.52 -19.05
N SER A 139 11.39 15.01 -18.19
CA SER A 139 12.79 14.58 -18.18
C SER A 139 12.91 13.10 -17.77
N PRO A 140 14.06 12.44 -18.03
CA PRO A 140 14.32 11.10 -17.50
C PRO A 140 14.18 11.01 -15.98
N ASP A 141 14.61 12.05 -15.25
CA ASP A 141 14.49 12.12 -13.79
C ASP A 141 13.02 12.25 -13.35
N ASP A 142 12.22 13.10 -14.01
CA ASP A 142 10.78 13.22 -13.73
C ASP A 142 10.05 11.89 -13.96
N ARG A 143 10.41 11.18 -15.04
CA ARG A 143 9.86 9.85 -15.34
C ARG A 143 10.28 8.81 -14.31
N LEU A 144 11.51 8.90 -13.80
CA LEU A 144 11.97 8.02 -12.74
C LEU A 144 11.23 8.30 -11.43
N GLU A 145 11.06 9.56 -11.05
CA GLU A 145 10.31 9.97 -9.86
C GLU A 145 8.84 9.53 -9.95
N GLN A 146 8.20 9.73 -11.10
CA GLN A 146 6.85 9.26 -11.36
C GLN A 146 6.76 7.72 -11.23
N ALA A 147 7.70 6.99 -11.82
CA ALA A 147 7.74 5.54 -11.71
C ALA A 147 7.97 5.07 -10.25
N LEU A 148 8.79 5.79 -9.48
CA LEU A 148 9.00 5.53 -8.05
C LEU A 148 7.73 5.80 -7.24
N GLN A 149 7.01 6.87 -7.55
CA GLN A 149 5.74 7.18 -6.88
C GLN A 149 4.68 6.12 -7.20
N GLU A 150 4.56 5.69 -8.46
CA GLU A 150 3.66 4.59 -8.84
C GLU A 150 3.97 3.28 -8.12
N LEU A 151 5.27 2.98 -7.94
CA LEU A 151 5.72 1.83 -7.16
C LEU A 151 5.30 1.95 -5.70
N ARG A 152 5.44 3.13 -5.11
CA ARG A 152 5.03 3.40 -3.73
C ARG A 152 3.52 3.30 -3.57
N ASP A 153 2.73 3.85 -4.48
CA ASP A 153 1.26 3.81 -4.43
C ASP A 153 0.72 2.38 -4.57
N ALA A 154 1.28 1.59 -5.50
CA ALA A 154 0.93 0.18 -5.63
C ALA A 154 1.24 -0.60 -4.34
N THR A 155 2.41 -0.34 -3.76
CA THR A 155 2.86 -0.96 -2.51
C THR A 155 1.96 -0.55 -1.34
N ALA A 156 1.53 0.72 -1.27
CA ALA A 156 0.63 1.23 -0.26
C ALA A 156 -0.75 0.55 -0.28
N VAL A 157 -1.32 0.32 -1.47
CA VAL A 157 -2.60 -0.41 -1.62
C VAL A 157 -2.44 -1.85 -1.14
N ASP A 158 -1.40 -2.55 -1.60
CA ASP A 158 -1.18 -3.94 -1.21
C ASP A 158 -0.91 -4.07 0.29
N LEU A 159 -0.17 -3.13 0.90
CA LEU A 159 0.02 -3.04 2.35
C LEU A 159 -1.31 -2.90 3.09
N LEU A 160 -2.17 -1.98 2.67
CA LEU A 160 -3.45 -1.73 3.33
C LEU A 160 -4.36 -2.97 3.23
N ASP A 161 -4.43 -3.58 2.06
CA ASP A 161 -5.16 -4.83 1.85
C ASP A 161 -4.64 -5.93 2.80
N ASN A 162 -3.32 -6.06 2.97
CA ASN A 162 -2.74 -7.03 3.91
C ASN A 162 -3.06 -6.69 5.37
N LEU A 163 -3.06 -5.42 5.78
CA LEU A 163 -3.44 -5.00 7.13
C LEU A 163 -4.90 -5.36 7.46
N LEU A 164 -5.80 -5.28 6.47
CA LEU A 164 -7.20 -5.67 6.65
C LEU A 164 -7.39 -7.18 6.84
N GLN A 165 -6.45 -8.02 6.38
CA GLN A 165 -6.52 -9.48 6.48
C GLN A 165 -5.90 -10.06 7.76
N VAL A 166 -5.08 -9.30 8.49
CA VAL A 166 -4.49 -9.80 9.75
C VAL A 166 -5.52 -9.77 10.89
N SER A 167 -5.27 -10.54 11.96
CA SER A 167 -6.10 -10.50 13.17
C SER A 167 -5.97 -9.14 13.88
N PRO A 168 -7.00 -8.71 14.65
CA PRO A 168 -6.93 -7.47 15.44
C PRO A 168 -5.68 -7.40 16.33
N ASN A 169 -5.38 -8.46 17.07
CA ASN A 169 -4.18 -8.52 17.91
C ASN A 169 -2.89 -8.34 17.09
N ARG A 170 -2.82 -8.92 15.87
CA ARG A 170 -1.65 -8.76 15.01
C ARG A 170 -1.54 -7.34 14.46
N PHE A 171 -2.65 -6.71 14.12
CA PHE A 171 -2.68 -5.31 13.70
C PHE A 171 -2.13 -4.39 14.79
N GLU A 172 -2.55 -4.57 16.04
CA GLU A 172 -1.96 -3.85 17.18
C GLU A 172 -0.44 -4.04 17.27
N VAL A 173 0.11 -5.23 16.94
CA VAL A 173 1.57 -5.47 17.03
C VAL A 173 2.25 -4.61 15.97
N ILE A 174 1.70 -4.62 14.76
CA ILE A 174 2.24 -3.87 13.63
C ILE A 174 2.24 -2.37 13.96
N VAL A 175 1.15 -1.86 14.53
CA VAL A 175 1.05 -0.46 14.95
C VAL A 175 2.12 -0.10 15.99
N LEU A 176 2.32 -0.93 17.00
CA LEU A 176 3.39 -0.72 18.00
C LEU A 176 4.78 -0.79 17.37
N ASP A 177 5.01 -1.69 16.41
CA ASP A 177 6.27 -1.79 15.68
C ASP A 177 6.54 -0.51 14.84
N VAL A 178 5.51 0.08 14.21
CA VAL A 178 5.61 1.37 13.50
C VAL A 178 5.99 2.50 14.45
N LEU A 179 5.27 2.62 15.59
CA LEU A 179 5.57 3.65 16.59
C LEU A 179 6.99 3.49 17.16
N HIS A 180 7.45 2.26 17.34
CA HIS A 180 8.83 2.01 17.77
C HIS A 180 9.86 2.46 16.74
N ARG A 181 9.64 2.19 15.44
CA ARG A 181 10.52 2.65 14.38
C ARG A 181 10.51 4.18 14.17
N LEU A 182 9.42 4.84 14.56
CA LEU A 182 9.34 6.30 14.64
C LEU A 182 10.15 6.88 15.81
N GLY A 183 10.69 6.03 16.69
CA GLY A 183 11.49 6.45 17.85
C GLY A 183 10.70 6.59 19.14
N TYR A 184 9.43 6.13 19.19
CA TYR A 184 8.69 6.03 20.45
C TYR A 184 9.09 4.73 21.19
N GLY A 185 9.40 4.84 22.49
CA GLY A 185 9.90 3.73 23.30
C GLY A 185 11.40 3.52 23.17
N ALA A 186 12.11 3.48 24.29
CA ALA A 186 13.57 3.35 24.31
C ALA A 186 14.04 1.91 24.08
N SER A 187 13.21 0.95 24.46
CA SER A 187 13.36 -0.46 24.20
C SER A 187 12.02 -1.04 23.76
N ARG A 188 12.05 -2.11 22.97
CA ARG A 188 10.84 -2.87 22.60
C ARG A 188 10.08 -3.39 23.82
N ASN A 189 10.77 -3.55 24.96
CA ASN A 189 10.17 -3.96 26.23
C ASN A 189 9.35 -2.84 26.92
N ASP A 190 9.51 -1.59 26.50
CA ASP A 190 8.71 -0.45 27.01
C ASP A 190 7.30 -0.43 26.39
N LEU A 191 7.08 -1.23 25.34
CA LEU A 191 5.79 -1.40 24.70
C LEU A 191 4.93 -2.32 25.57
N GLN A 192 4.12 -1.72 26.43
CA GLN A 192 3.14 -2.46 27.22
C GLN A 192 1.88 -2.63 26.40
N ARG A 193 1.61 -3.87 25.99
CA ARG A 193 0.28 -4.26 25.56
C ARG A 193 -0.63 -4.29 26.77
N VAL A 194 -1.61 -3.41 26.76
CA VAL A 194 -2.73 -3.44 27.69
C VAL A 194 -3.86 -3.93 26.81
N GLY A 195 -4.24 -5.19 26.96
CA GLY A 195 -5.28 -5.78 26.14
C GLY A 195 -6.15 -6.67 27.01
N GLY A 196 -7.40 -6.27 27.20
CA GLY A 196 -8.38 -7.05 27.94
C GLY A 196 -9.75 -6.36 28.02
N SER A 197 -10.80 -7.17 28.18
CA SER A 197 -12.15 -6.67 28.45
C SER A 197 -12.16 -5.90 29.78
N GLY A 198 -11.98 -4.58 29.72
CA GLY A 198 -11.92 -3.69 30.89
C GLY A 198 -10.97 -2.48 30.77
N ASP A 199 -10.15 -2.37 29.72
CA ASP A 199 -9.13 -1.32 29.55
C ASP A 199 -9.64 0.00 28.90
N ALA A 200 -10.96 0.13 28.72
CA ALA A 200 -11.60 1.27 28.09
C ALA A 200 -11.13 1.57 26.64
N GLY A 201 -10.51 0.60 25.96
CA GLY A 201 -10.10 0.71 24.55
C GLY A 201 -8.69 1.25 24.34
N ILE A 202 -7.79 1.10 25.31
CA ILE A 202 -6.36 1.38 25.15
C ILE A 202 -5.68 0.06 24.78
N ASP A 203 -5.11 -0.02 23.58
CA ASP A 203 -4.47 -1.24 23.07
C ASP A 203 -2.97 -1.28 23.38
N GLY A 204 -2.37 -0.14 23.70
CA GLY A 204 -0.95 -0.06 24.05
C GLY A 204 -0.55 1.22 24.77
N ILE A 205 0.51 1.13 25.56
CA ILE A 205 1.17 2.26 26.21
C ILE A 205 2.64 2.25 25.81
N ILE A 206 3.14 3.40 25.37
CA ILE A 206 4.53 3.59 24.92
C ILE A 206 5.12 4.80 25.64
N SER A 207 6.33 4.67 26.16
CA SER A 207 7.07 5.80 26.71
C SER A 207 7.67 6.65 25.58
N HIS A 208 7.46 7.97 25.58
CA HIS A 208 8.10 8.88 24.64
C HIS A 208 9.60 9.06 24.92
N ASP A 209 10.01 8.92 26.18
CA ASP A 209 11.38 9.07 26.62
C ASP A 209 11.92 7.80 27.31
N LYS A 210 13.24 7.69 27.42
CA LYS A 210 13.92 6.53 28.02
C LYS A 210 13.68 6.36 29.52
N LEU A 211 13.24 7.41 30.21
CA LEU A 211 12.97 7.40 31.64
C LEU A 211 11.49 7.08 31.92
N GLY A 212 10.63 7.01 30.90
CA GLY A 212 9.22 6.71 31.03
C GLY A 212 8.41 7.82 31.71
N LEU A 213 8.90 9.05 31.68
CA LEU A 213 8.25 10.20 32.30
C LEU A 213 7.00 10.61 31.52
N GLU A 214 7.04 10.43 30.21
CA GLU A 214 5.95 10.76 29.31
C GLU A 214 5.43 9.53 28.59
N LYS A 215 4.16 9.20 28.84
CA LYS A 215 3.49 8.06 28.23
C LYS A 215 2.54 8.53 27.12
N VAL A 216 2.60 7.82 26.01
CA VAL A 216 1.70 7.93 24.87
C VAL A 216 0.82 6.69 24.84
N TYR A 217 -0.48 6.91 24.84
CA TYR A 217 -1.48 5.85 24.82
C TYR A 217 -1.94 5.61 23.39
N VAL A 218 -2.10 4.36 23.00
CA VAL A 218 -2.36 3.98 21.61
C VAL A 218 -3.65 3.21 21.55
N GLN A 219 -4.52 3.59 20.62
CA GLN A 219 -5.65 2.79 20.19
C GLN A 219 -5.51 2.46 18.70
N ALA A 220 -5.62 1.19 18.35
CA ALA A 220 -5.40 0.63 17.03
C ALA A 220 -6.63 -0.16 16.58
N LYS A 221 -7.45 0.44 15.71
CA LYS A 221 -8.66 -0.19 15.17
C LYS A 221 -8.50 -0.66 13.73
N ARG A 222 -8.46 -1.98 13.53
CA ARG A 222 -8.58 -2.62 12.20
C ARG A 222 -10.04 -2.59 11.75
N TRP A 223 -10.42 -1.53 11.03
CA TRP A 223 -11.79 -1.23 10.63
C TRP A 223 -11.91 -1.06 9.11
N GLN A 224 -13.11 -1.38 8.61
CA GLN A 224 -13.49 -1.10 7.22
C GLN A 224 -14.35 0.17 7.11
N ASN A 225 -15.16 0.45 8.13
CA ASN A 225 -15.96 1.68 8.21
C ASN A 225 -15.14 2.84 8.76
N THR A 226 -15.56 4.06 8.46
CA THR A 226 -15.01 5.28 9.07
C THR A 226 -15.15 5.30 10.58
N VAL A 227 -14.19 5.94 11.23
CA VAL A 227 -14.22 6.19 12.66
C VAL A 227 -14.99 7.48 12.92
N GLY A 228 -16.00 7.38 13.79
CA GLY A 228 -16.86 8.47 14.19
C GLY A 228 -16.36 9.21 15.43
N ARG A 229 -17.09 10.28 15.78
CA ARG A 229 -16.88 11.02 17.03
C ARG A 229 -17.08 10.16 18.29
N PRO A 230 -18.06 9.23 18.38
CA PRO A 230 -18.26 8.42 19.59
C PRO A 230 -17.02 7.61 19.99
N GLU A 231 -16.31 7.05 19.02
CA GLU A 231 -15.09 6.28 19.23
C GLU A 231 -13.97 7.15 19.81
N LEU A 232 -13.78 8.35 19.26
CA LEU A 232 -12.78 9.29 19.77
C LEU A 232 -13.16 9.84 21.15
N GLN A 233 -14.45 10.04 21.43
CA GLN A 233 -14.92 10.44 22.76
C GLN A 233 -14.66 9.35 23.80
N ALA A 234 -14.90 8.09 23.44
CA ALA A 234 -14.58 6.96 24.31
C ALA A 234 -13.08 6.88 24.59
N PHE A 235 -12.24 7.04 23.55
CA PHE A 235 -10.79 7.09 23.69
C PHE A 235 -10.34 8.24 24.59
N TYR A 236 -10.84 9.45 24.36
CA TYR A 236 -10.53 10.62 25.19
C TYR A 236 -10.92 10.41 26.65
N GLY A 237 -12.08 9.80 26.91
CA GLY A 237 -12.51 9.41 28.25
C GLY A 237 -11.55 8.41 28.93
N ALA A 238 -11.04 7.43 28.17
CA ALA A 238 -10.03 6.49 28.66
C ALA A 238 -8.71 7.18 29.00
N LEU A 239 -8.25 8.13 28.16
CA LEU A 239 -7.07 8.95 28.44
C LEU A 239 -7.23 9.75 29.74
N ALA A 240 -8.38 10.40 29.93
CA ALA A 240 -8.67 11.16 31.13
C ALA A 240 -8.68 10.27 32.39
N GLY A 241 -9.26 9.08 32.31
CA GLY A 241 -9.26 8.09 33.41
C GLY A 241 -7.85 7.65 33.81
N GLN A 242 -6.93 7.55 32.84
CA GLN A 242 -5.53 7.20 33.06
C GLN A 242 -4.63 8.41 33.36
N LYS A 243 -5.18 9.63 33.44
CA LYS A 243 -4.44 10.90 33.55
C LYS A 243 -3.37 11.07 32.45
N ALA A 244 -3.64 10.51 31.28
CA ALA A 244 -2.77 10.57 30.12
C ALA A 244 -2.87 11.94 29.44
N LYS A 245 -1.73 12.50 29.04
CA LYS A 245 -1.67 13.78 28.31
C LYS A 245 -1.66 13.63 26.80
N ARG A 246 -1.26 12.45 26.29
CA ARG A 246 -1.09 12.19 24.86
C ARG A 246 -1.65 10.82 24.48
N GLY A 247 -2.38 10.79 23.38
CA GLY A 247 -2.91 9.59 22.77
C GLY A 247 -2.81 9.64 21.25
N VAL A 248 -2.61 8.47 20.64
CA VAL A 248 -2.63 8.29 19.18
C VAL A 248 -3.73 7.30 18.84
N PHE A 249 -4.66 7.71 17.99
CA PHE A 249 -5.70 6.85 17.46
C PHE A 249 -5.36 6.46 16.02
N ILE A 250 -5.20 5.17 15.79
CA ILE A 250 -4.73 4.60 14.53
C ILE A 250 -5.81 3.70 13.96
N THR A 251 -6.13 3.85 12.67
CA THR A 251 -7.10 3.00 11.99
C THR A 251 -6.65 2.61 10.57
N THR A 252 -7.13 1.47 10.07
CA THR A 252 -6.98 1.06 8.66
C THR A 252 -7.97 1.76 7.72
N SER A 253 -8.96 2.48 8.24
CA SER A 253 -9.93 3.24 7.44
C SER A 253 -9.64 4.74 7.49
N GLY A 254 -10.67 5.58 7.50
CA GLY A 254 -10.57 7.04 7.65
C GLY A 254 -11.40 7.55 8.82
N PHE A 255 -11.41 8.86 9.01
CA PHE A 255 -12.18 9.54 10.05
C PHE A 255 -13.28 10.39 9.41
N THR A 256 -14.45 10.43 10.05
CA THR A 256 -15.51 11.38 9.66
C THR A 256 -15.09 12.83 9.96
N ALA A 257 -15.65 13.81 9.25
CA ALA A 257 -15.38 15.23 9.54
C ALA A 257 -15.62 15.60 11.01
N HIS A 258 -16.72 15.11 11.59
CA HIS A 258 -17.03 15.32 13.02
C HIS A 258 -16.03 14.68 13.98
N ALA A 259 -15.39 13.57 13.59
CA ALA A 259 -14.32 12.95 14.37
C ALA A 259 -13.05 13.82 14.34
N ILE A 260 -12.70 14.33 13.15
CA ILE A 260 -11.55 15.23 12.98
C ILE A 260 -11.77 16.53 13.76
N ASP A 261 -12.94 17.15 13.64
CA ASP A 261 -13.29 18.38 14.38
C ASP A 261 -13.21 18.15 15.89
N PHE A 262 -13.69 17.00 16.37
CA PHE A 262 -13.59 16.64 17.78
C PHE A 262 -12.13 16.50 18.22
N ALA A 263 -11.29 15.79 17.46
CA ALA A 263 -9.88 15.64 17.78
C ALA A 263 -9.14 16.99 17.80
N LYS A 264 -9.50 17.93 16.91
CA LYS A 264 -8.95 19.30 16.92
C LYS A 264 -9.44 20.13 18.12
N SER A 265 -10.65 19.85 18.62
CA SER A 265 -11.23 20.56 19.77
C SER A 265 -10.67 20.15 21.12
N VAL A 266 -9.95 19.02 21.19
CA VAL A 266 -9.34 18.51 22.43
C VAL A 266 -7.83 18.45 22.30
N GLU A 267 -7.11 18.75 23.38
CA GLU A 267 -5.67 18.61 23.38
C GLU A 267 -5.24 17.16 23.56
N GLY A 268 -4.13 16.80 22.92
CA GLY A 268 -3.42 15.54 23.19
C GLY A 268 -3.87 14.32 22.40
N ILE A 269 -4.77 14.44 21.41
CA ILE A 269 -5.11 13.34 20.48
C ILE A 269 -4.50 13.58 19.11
N VAL A 270 -3.78 12.58 18.60
CA VAL A 270 -3.29 12.52 17.22
C VAL A 270 -4.02 11.42 16.45
N LEU A 271 -4.48 11.73 15.23
CA LEU A 271 -5.17 10.78 14.36
C LEU A 271 -4.24 10.28 13.26
N VAL A 272 -4.23 8.96 13.04
CA VAL A 272 -3.52 8.31 11.92
C VAL A 272 -4.50 7.39 11.20
N ASN A 273 -4.80 7.71 9.94
CA ASN A 273 -5.67 6.90 9.10
C ASN A 273 -4.88 5.83 8.32
N GLY A 274 -5.59 5.02 7.53
CA GLY A 274 -5.00 3.91 6.79
C GLY A 274 -3.92 4.34 5.80
N THR A 275 -4.16 5.45 5.09
CA THR A 275 -3.21 6.05 4.15
C THR A 275 -1.92 6.48 4.85
N ARG A 276 -2.03 7.31 5.89
CA ARG A 276 -0.87 7.76 6.65
C ARG A 276 -0.12 6.59 7.29
N LEU A 277 -0.84 5.58 7.79
CA LEU A 277 -0.24 4.39 8.39
C LEU A 277 0.64 3.63 7.38
N VAL A 278 0.17 3.39 6.16
CA VAL A 278 0.96 2.65 5.16
C VAL A 278 2.17 3.45 4.68
N HIS A 279 2.07 4.78 4.58
CA HIS A 279 3.24 5.62 4.30
C HIS A 279 4.28 5.54 5.41
N LEU A 280 3.86 5.64 6.68
CA LEU A 280 4.75 5.45 7.83
C LEU A 280 5.40 4.05 7.83
N MET A 281 4.65 3.01 7.48
CA MET A 281 5.20 1.66 7.34
C MET A 281 6.27 1.58 6.25
N MET A 282 6.07 2.27 5.12
CA MET A 282 7.04 2.31 4.03
C MET A 282 8.30 3.07 4.40
N ASP A 283 8.16 4.26 4.99
CA ASP A 283 9.29 5.13 5.33
C ASP A 283 10.16 4.55 6.45
N HIS A 284 9.58 3.70 7.29
CA HIS A 284 10.25 3.08 8.44
C HIS A 284 10.54 1.58 8.27
N GLU A 285 10.33 1.04 7.07
CA GLU A 285 10.58 -0.37 6.71
C GLU A 285 9.87 -1.39 7.62
N VAL A 286 8.61 -1.13 7.95
CA VAL A 286 7.76 -2.04 8.73
C VAL A 286 6.89 -2.84 7.78
N GLY A 287 7.15 -4.15 7.67
CA GLY A 287 6.39 -5.03 6.78
C GLY A 287 6.69 -4.85 5.29
N VAL A 288 7.67 -4.00 4.94
CA VAL A 288 8.22 -3.84 3.59
C VAL A 288 9.73 -3.89 3.60
N THR A 289 10.33 -4.01 2.43
CA THR A 289 11.79 -3.91 2.23
C THR A 289 12.09 -2.97 1.08
N SER A 290 13.08 -2.10 1.27
CA SER A 290 13.54 -1.15 0.26
C SER A 290 14.65 -1.75 -0.60
N ARG A 291 14.81 -1.24 -1.83
CA ARG A 291 15.96 -1.54 -2.69
C ARG A 291 16.72 -0.25 -3.00
N LEU A 292 18.05 -0.29 -2.94
CA LEU A 292 18.88 0.85 -3.30
C LEU A 292 19.00 0.94 -4.83
N LEU A 293 18.63 2.08 -5.41
CA LEU A 293 18.87 2.40 -6.81
C LEU A 293 20.15 3.25 -6.91
N ARG A 294 21.14 2.76 -7.65
CA ARG A 294 22.38 3.49 -7.91
C ARG A 294 22.30 4.14 -9.28
N LEU A 295 22.19 5.46 -9.29
CA LEU A 295 22.26 6.26 -10.50
C LEU A 295 23.68 6.81 -10.64
N PRO A 296 24.42 6.45 -11.70
CA PRO A 296 25.73 7.04 -11.94
C PRO A 296 25.55 8.51 -12.31
N ALA A 297 26.23 9.39 -11.59
CA ALA A 297 26.36 10.80 -11.94
C ALA A 297 27.81 11.07 -12.34
N LEU A 298 28.00 11.96 -13.31
CA LEU A 298 29.34 12.42 -13.66
C LEU A 298 29.84 13.34 -12.55
N ASP A 299 30.91 12.93 -11.88
CA ASP A 299 31.69 13.80 -11.02
C ASP A 299 32.50 14.74 -11.92
N ARG A 300 32.04 15.98 -12.06
CA ARG A 300 32.64 16.96 -12.99
C ARG A 300 34.00 17.43 -12.49
N ASP A 301 34.13 17.58 -11.17
CA ASP A 301 35.35 18.04 -10.50
C ASP A 301 36.51 17.05 -10.69
N TYR A 302 36.22 15.76 -10.89
CA TYR A 302 37.23 14.76 -11.23
C TYR A 302 37.92 15.00 -12.58
N PHE A 303 37.22 15.64 -13.54
CA PHE A 303 37.73 15.88 -14.89
C PHE A 303 38.18 17.32 -15.13
N ASP A 304 38.05 18.19 -14.12
CA ASP A 304 38.60 19.54 -14.19
C ASP A 304 40.12 19.47 -13.94
N GLU A 305 40.91 19.87 -14.93
CA GLU A 305 42.34 20.16 -14.76
C GLU A 305 42.45 21.50 -14.01
N GLU A 306 43.23 21.57 -12.92
CA GLU A 306 43.49 22.82 -12.16
C GLU A 306 43.88 24.01 -13.06
#